data_AF-A0A7D9KBN1-F1
#
_entry.id   AF-A0A7D9KBN1-F1
#
_cell.length_a   1.000
_cell.length_b   1.000
_cell.length_c   1.000
_cell.angle_alpha   90.00
_cell.angle_beta   90.00
_cell.angle_gamma   90.00
#
_symmetry.space_group_name_H-M   'P 1'
#
loop_
_entity.id
_entity.type
_entity.pdbx_description
1 polymer ?
#
loop_
_entity_poly.entity_id
_entity_poly.type
_entity_poly.pdbx_seq_one_letter_code
_entity_poly.pdbx_strand_id
1 'polypeptide(L)'
;MRPAVTDSDTSTSSVFFTWNLRSMMSGQINKAVQSVFKKAGVDIKVTSTSFREAAVTKVHESNPKLSEKLAGLMSHNESTAKKYYLLWEKTKASIEASTKLGKSMRNQDASKKSADESEADVSADFNESETKMRTPWKNEEIRMVKETFNKELKLKTIMLGIVRDKVKNSKQLNGMSPRRVFDRLRKELIK
;
A
#
# COMPACT_ATOMS: atom_id res chain seq x y z
N MET A 1 -47.22 14.80 -3.36
CA MET A 1 -46.45 15.90 -3.97
C MET A 1 -45.24 16.19 -3.11
N ARG A 2 -44.04 16.17 -3.68
CA ARG A 2 -42.80 16.52 -2.96
C ARG A 2 -42.59 18.04 -3.15
N PRO A 3 -42.40 18.84 -2.09
CA PRO A 3 -42.23 20.28 -2.27
C PRO A 3 -40.90 20.54 -2.99
N ALA A 4 -40.94 21.48 -3.93
CA ALA A 4 -39.75 22.00 -4.58
C ALA A 4 -38.91 22.75 -3.54
N VAL A 5 -37.67 22.30 -3.35
CA VAL A 5 -36.67 23.05 -2.59
C VAL A 5 -36.32 24.26 -3.44
N THR A 6 -36.77 25.42 -3.00
CA THR A 6 -36.26 26.69 -3.52
C THR A 6 -34.93 26.94 -2.86
N ASP A 7 -33.89 27.18 -3.66
CA ASP A 7 -32.57 27.60 -3.21
C ASP A 7 -32.70 29.01 -2.59
N SER A 8 -33.15 29.08 -1.34
CA SER A 8 -32.98 30.29 -0.54
C SER A 8 -31.52 30.35 -0.11
N ASP A 9 -30.73 31.10 -0.88
CA ASP A 9 -29.35 31.50 -0.62
C ASP A 9 -29.20 31.97 0.84
N THR A 10 -28.80 31.05 1.71
CA THR A 10 -27.97 31.43 2.85
C THR A 10 -26.61 31.71 2.24
N SER A 11 -26.24 32.98 2.20
CA SER A 11 -24.95 33.49 1.71
C SER A 11 -23.81 32.92 2.56
N THR A 12 -23.51 31.65 2.35
CA THR A 12 -22.32 30.99 2.86
C THR A 12 -21.17 31.51 2.01
N SER A 13 -20.42 32.48 2.55
CA SER A 13 -19.23 32.96 1.88
C SER A 13 -18.31 31.76 1.63
N SER A 14 -18.17 31.35 0.38
CA SER A 14 -17.26 30.26 0.06
C SER A 14 -15.84 30.69 0.40
N VAL A 15 -15.12 29.85 1.14
CA VAL A 15 -13.73 30.14 1.54
C VAL A 15 -12.75 29.63 0.49
N PHE A 16 -13.16 28.63 -0.31
CA PHE A 16 -12.31 27.95 -1.28
C PHE A 16 -12.81 28.19 -2.70
N PHE A 17 -12.02 28.94 -3.46
CA PHE A 17 -12.30 29.24 -4.86
C PHE A 17 -11.35 28.49 -5.79
N THR A 18 -11.85 28.13 -6.97
CA THR A 18 -11.02 27.70 -8.09
C THR A 18 -10.35 28.91 -8.74
N TRP A 19 -9.36 28.67 -9.61
CA TRP A 19 -8.63 29.73 -10.32
C TRP A 19 -9.51 30.70 -11.13
N ASN A 20 -10.73 30.28 -11.48
CA ASN A 20 -11.74 31.10 -12.17
C ASN A 20 -12.76 31.74 -11.22
N LEU A 21 -12.43 31.88 -9.93
CA LEU A 21 -13.25 32.52 -8.88
C LEU A 21 -14.62 31.87 -8.65
N ARG A 22 -14.79 30.61 -9.05
CA ARG A 22 -15.98 29.82 -8.72
C ARG A 22 -15.76 29.07 -7.40
N SER A 23 -16.85 28.81 -6.68
CA SER A 23 -16.79 27.97 -5.47
C SER A 23 -16.29 26.57 -5.83
N MET A 24 -15.32 26.06 -5.06
CA MET A 24 -14.70 24.78 -5.34
C MET A 24 -15.63 23.62 -5.02
N MET A 25 -15.81 22.72 -5.98
CA MET A 25 -16.66 21.53 -5.80
C MET A 25 -15.90 20.37 -5.14
N SER A 26 -16.61 19.53 -4.40
CA SER A 26 -16.07 18.33 -3.75
C SER A 26 -15.33 17.39 -4.70
N GLY A 27 -15.83 17.24 -5.94
CA GLY A 27 -15.17 16.43 -6.98
C GLY A 27 -13.81 16.98 -7.41
N GLN A 28 -13.65 18.31 -7.43
CA GLN A 28 -12.36 18.95 -7.75
C GLN A 28 -11.36 18.74 -6.62
N ILE A 29 -11.81 18.87 -5.37
CA ILE A 29 -10.98 18.61 -4.17
C ILE A 29 -10.48 17.17 -4.18
N ASN A 30 -11.37 16.19 -4.37
CA ASN A 30 -10.98 14.77 -4.38
C ASN A 30 -10.00 14.45 -5.51
N LYS A 31 -10.20 15.00 -6.72
CA LYS A 31 -9.26 14.82 -7.83
C LYS A 31 -7.89 15.42 -7.52
N ALA A 32 -7.85 16.62 -6.93
CA ALA A 32 -6.61 17.27 -6.55
C ALA A 32 -5.86 16.45 -5.49
N VAL A 33 -6.55 16.00 -4.45
CA VAL A 33 -6.00 15.13 -3.40
C VAL A 33 -5.45 13.84 -4.01
N GLN A 34 -6.25 13.12 -4.80
CA GLN A 34 -5.82 11.87 -5.42
C GLN A 34 -4.61 12.07 -6.35
N SER A 35 -4.53 13.20 -7.05
CA SER A 35 -3.39 13.52 -7.92
C SER A 35 -2.08 13.63 -7.14
N VAL A 36 -2.10 14.14 -5.90
CA VAL A 36 -0.91 14.25 -5.05
C VAL A 36 -0.40 12.86 -4.67
N PHE A 37 -1.30 11.98 -4.21
CA PHE A 37 -0.93 10.61 -3.83
C PHE A 37 -0.45 9.77 -5.01
N LYS A 38 -1.10 9.93 -6.17
CA LYS A 38 -0.66 9.28 -7.41
C LYS A 38 0.76 9.71 -7.79
N LYS A 39 1.09 11.00 -7.62
CA LYS A 39 2.45 11.52 -7.85
C LYS A 39 3.46 10.97 -6.84
N ALA A 40 3.04 10.69 -5.61
CA ALA A 40 3.85 10.03 -4.59
C ALA A 40 4.00 8.50 -4.80
N GLY A 41 3.41 7.93 -5.86
CA GLY A 41 3.46 6.49 -6.13
C GLY A 41 2.48 5.66 -5.28
N VAL A 42 1.54 6.30 -4.60
CA VAL A 42 0.48 5.62 -3.84
C VAL A 42 -0.66 5.30 -4.81
N ASP A 43 -0.88 4.01 -5.07
CA ASP A 43 -1.93 3.52 -5.99
C ASP A 43 -3.30 3.32 -5.31
N ILE A 44 -3.39 3.70 -4.04
CA ILE A 44 -4.63 3.59 -3.27
C ILE A 44 -5.52 4.81 -3.57
N LYS A 45 -6.82 4.56 -3.75
CA LYS A 45 -7.81 5.64 -3.89
C LYS A 45 -7.98 6.37 -2.56
N VAL A 46 -7.31 7.52 -2.44
CA VAL A 46 -7.46 8.42 -1.29
C VAL A 46 -8.56 9.44 -1.55
N THR A 47 -9.51 9.57 -0.62
CA THR A 47 -10.60 10.57 -0.66
C THR A 47 -10.51 11.52 0.53
N SER A 48 -11.20 12.67 0.46
CA SER A 48 -11.32 13.58 1.60
C SER A 48 -11.91 12.91 2.85
N THR A 49 -12.84 11.97 2.66
CA THR A 49 -13.40 11.16 3.76
C THR A 49 -12.33 10.26 4.38
N SER A 50 -11.46 9.64 3.58
CA SER A 50 -10.36 8.80 4.07
C SER A 50 -9.39 9.60 4.95
N PHE A 51 -9.13 10.87 4.60
CA PHE A 51 -8.33 11.78 5.44
C PHE A 51 -8.99 12.03 6.79
N ARG A 52 -10.29 12.34 6.78
CA ARG A 52 -11.07 12.56 7.99
C ARG A 52 -11.06 11.31 8.87
N GLU A 53 -11.31 10.14 8.31
CA GLU A 53 -11.26 8.86 9.02
C GLU A 53 -9.87 8.60 9.63
N ALA A 54 -8.80 8.76 8.86
CA ALA A 54 -7.44 8.57 9.35
C ALA A 54 -7.08 9.52 10.50
N ALA A 55 -7.45 10.80 10.39
CA ALA A 55 -7.23 11.78 11.45
C ALA A 55 -8.00 11.43 12.72
N VAL A 56 -9.28 11.08 12.57
CA VAL A 56 -10.16 10.68 13.67
C VAL A 56 -9.64 9.42 14.36
N THR A 57 -9.25 8.39 13.60
CA THR A 57 -8.66 7.16 14.13
C THR A 57 -7.38 7.47 14.91
N LYS A 58 -6.49 8.32 14.39
CA LYS A 58 -5.25 8.67 15.09
C LYS A 58 -5.48 9.42 16.40
N VAL A 59 -6.43 10.35 16.40
CA VAL A 59 -6.85 11.09 17.61
C VAL A 59 -7.46 10.13 18.63
N HIS A 60 -8.32 9.22 18.19
CA HIS A 60 -8.92 8.20 19.05
C HIS A 60 -7.86 7.29 19.69
N GLU A 61 -6.89 6.80 18.91
CA GLU A 61 -5.80 5.96 19.43
C GLU A 61 -4.95 6.68 20.47
N SER A 62 -4.74 7.98 20.30
CA SER A 62 -3.88 8.77 21.19
C SER A 62 -4.63 9.20 22.46
N ASN A 63 -5.95 9.39 22.38
CA ASN A 63 -6.79 9.88 23.46
C ASN A 63 -8.18 9.21 23.46
N PRO A 64 -8.31 7.95 23.93
CA PRO A 64 -9.60 7.24 23.91
C PRO A 64 -10.67 7.90 24.79
N LYS A 65 -10.25 8.66 25.81
CA LYS A 65 -11.14 9.45 26.69
C LYS A 65 -11.87 10.58 25.97
N LEU A 66 -11.37 11.03 24.81
CA LEU A 66 -11.98 12.10 24.02
C LEU A 66 -12.97 11.59 22.96
N SER A 67 -13.29 10.29 22.95
CA SER A 67 -14.14 9.66 21.93
C SER A 67 -15.53 10.32 21.79
N GLU A 68 -16.16 10.70 22.90
CA GLU A 68 -17.46 11.39 22.92
C GLU A 68 -17.37 12.81 22.33
N LYS A 69 -16.37 13.59 22.77
CA LYS A 69 -16.09 14.94 22.22
C LYS A 69 -15.72 14.88 20.74
N LEU A 70 -15.00 13.84 20.33
CA LEU A 70 -14.63 13.58 18.93
C LEU A 70 -15.85 13.23 18.09
N ALA A 71 -16.78 12.43 18.62
CA ALA A 71 -18.04 12.13 17.96
C ALA A 71 -18.89 13.40 17.76
N GLY A 72 -18.97 14.26 18.78
CA GLY A 72 -19.62 15.57 18.69
C GLY A 72 -18.97 16.48 17.64
N LEU A 73 -17.64 16.59 17.64
CA LEU A 73 -16.89 17.36 16.64
C LEU A 73 -17.11 16.86 15.21
N MET A 74 -17.22 15.55 15.04
CA MET A 74 -17.50 14.90 13.77
C MET A 74 -18.99 14.91 13.41
N SER A 75 -19.87 15.37 14.30
CA SER A 75 -21.33 15.27 14.14
C SER A 75 -21.78 13.83 13.85
N HIS A 76 -21.11 12.85 14.45
CA HIS A 76 -21.51 11.44 14.38
C HIS A 76 -22.55 11.15 15.47
N ASN A 77 -23.45 10.23 15.18
CA ASN A 77 -24.24 9.61 16.23
C ASN A 77 -23.30 8.80 17.13
N GLU A 78 -23.42 8.96 18.46
CA GLU A 78 -22.60 8.24 19.43
C GLU A 78 -22.61 6.72 19.25
N SER A 79 -23.77 6.16 18.88
CA SER A 79 -23.91 4.73 18.58
C SER A 79 -23.03 4.30 17.40
N THR A 80 -22.94 5.15 16.38
CA THR A 80 -22.09 4.95 15.20
C THR A 80 -20.63 5.06 15.59
N ALA A 81 -20.24 6.11 16.32
CA ALA A 81 -18.86 6.31 16.78
C ALA A 81 -18.36 5.13 17.64
N LYS A 82 -19.14 4.70 18.64
CA LYS A 82 -18.82 3.54 19.48
C LYS A 82 -18.65 2.27 18.63
N LYS A 83 -19.53 2.00 17.66
CA LYS A 83 -19.43 0.82 16.81
C LYS A 83 -18.13 0.80 16.00
N TYR A 84 -17.79 1.90 15.32
CA TYR A 84 -16.63 1.94 14.44
C TYR A 84 -15.29 2.01 15.20
N TYR A 85 -15.22 2.80 16.28
CA TYR A 85 -13.99 2.88 17.07
C TYR A 85 -13.70 1.60 17.86
N LEU A 86 -14.73 1.00 18.47
CA LEU A 86 -14.57 -0.25 19.22
C LEU A 86 -14.28 -1.44 18.29
N LEU A 87 -14.82 -1.43 17.06
CA LEU A 87 -14.49 -2.44 16.05
C LEU A 87 -13.01 -2.36 15.65
N TRP A 88 -12.47 -1.15 15.47
CA TRP A 88 -11.05 -0.93 15.20
C TRP A 88 -10.15 -1.51 16.29
N GLU A 89 -10.48 -1.26 17.57
CA GLU A 89 -9.75 -1.82 18.71
C GLU A 89 -9.78 -3.35 18.72
N LYS A 90 -10.95 -3.95 18.48
CA LYS A 90 -11.11 -5.41 18.38
C LYS A 90 -10.29 -6.01 17.24
N THR A 91 -10.29 -5.39 16.07
CA THR A 91 -9.46 -5.82 14.93
C THR A 91 -7.98 -5.74 15.28
N LYS A 92 -7.52 -4.63 15.89
CA LYS A 92 -6.14 -4.47 16.33
C LYS A 92 -5.73 -5.53 17.36
N ALA A 93 -6.56 -5.76 18.37
CA ALA A 93 -6.35 -6.79 19.37
C ALA A 93 -6.32 -8.20 18.74
N SER A 94 -7.17 -8.48 17.75
CA SER A 94 -7.16 -9.73 17.00
C SER A 94 -5.86 -9.92 16.22
N ILE A 95 -5.38 -8.89 15.52
CA ILE A 95 -4.11 -8.95 14.78
C ILE A 95 -2.95 -9.18 15.77
N GLU A 96 -2.93 -8.48 16.90
CA GLU A 96 -1.92 -8.66 17.94
C GLU A 96 -1.96 -10.07 18.55
N ALA A 97 -3.14 -10.60 18.83
CA ALA A 97 -3.31 -11.96 19.33
C ALA A 97 -2.88 -13.01 18.29
N SER A 98 -3.27 -12.86 17.02
CA SER A 98 -2.88 -13.77 15.95
C SER A 98 -1.37 -13.73 15.67
N THR A 99 -0.74 -12.57 15.72
CA THR A 99 0.72 -12.45 15.59
C THR A 99 1.45 -13.06 16.78
N LYS A 100 0.99 -12.82 18.02
CA LYS A 100 1.53 -13.47 19.22
C LYS A 100 1.38 -14.99 19.15
N LEU A 101 0.21 -15.49 18.74
CA LEU A 101 -0.05 -16.91 18.55
C LEU A 101 0.85 -17.49 17.46
N GLY A 102 0.95 -16.84 16.31
CA GLY A 102 1.81 -17.25 15.20
C GLY A 102 3.30 -17.31 15.60
N LYS A 103 3.78 -16.35 16.39
CA LYS A 103 5.13 -16.38 16.98
C LYS A 103 5.30 -17.53 17.95
N SER A 104 4.33 -17.75 18.84
CA SER A 104 4.36 -18.87 19.80
C SER A 104 4.35 -20.23 19.11
N MET A 105 3.50 -20.42 18.10
CA MET A 105 3.39 -21.68 17.35
C MET A 105 4.66 -21.98 16.54
N ARG A 106 5.34 -20.95 16.00
CA ARG A 106 6.61 -21.13 15.28
C ARG A 106 7.81 -21.35 16.21
N ASN A 107 7.77 -20.84 17.45
CA ASN A 107 8.87 -20.95 18.41
C ASN A 107 8.86 -22.24 19.23
N GLN A 108 7.77 -23.02 19.24
CA GLN A 108 7.72 -24.30 19.94
C GLN A 108 8.39 -25.46 19.18
N ASP A 109 8.66 -25.29 17.88
CA ASP A 109 9.41 -26.28 17.08
C ASP A 109 10.93 -26.05 17.06
N ALA A 110 11.43 -25.03 17.79
CA ALA A 110 12.84 -24.63 17.76
C ALA A 110 13.56 -24.78 19.11
N SER A 111 13.18 -25.74 19.95
CA SER A 111 14.10 -26.29 20.96
C SER A 111 15.17 -27.19 20.31
N LYS A 112 15.96 -26.58 19.43
CA LYS A 112 17.38 -26.86 19.20
C LYS A 112 17.93 -25.88 18.15
N LYS A 113 18.85 -25.05 18.64
CA LYS A 113 19.85 -24.20 17.97
C LYS A 113 19.49 -22.74 17.64
N SER A 114 20.12 -21.92 18.50
CA SER A 114 20.87 -20.70 18.23
C SER A 114 20.13 -19.45 17.77
N ALA A 115 20.33 -18.42 18.59
CA ALA A 115 20.19 -17.01 18.30
C ALA A 115 20.61 -16.65 16.87
N ASP A 116 19.72 -15.98 16.16
CA ASP A 116 20.08 -14.85 15.32
C ASP A 116 18.88 -13.92 15.15
N GLU A 117 19.15 -12.62 15.20
CA GLU A 117 18.18 -11.55 15.08
C GLU A 117 17.55 -11.55 13.69
N SER A 118 16.22 -11.55 13.60
CA SER A 118 15.55 -11.03 12.40
C SER A 118 14.17 -10.47 12.72
N GLU A 119 14.10 -9.15 12.70
CA GLU A 119 12.90 -8.37 12.43
C GLU A 119 12.28 -8.86 11.12
N ALA A 120 11.13 -9.54 11.22
CA ALA A 120 10.32 -9.94 10.07
C ALA A 120 8.92 -9.35 10.21
N ASP A 121 8.76 -8.23 9.51
CA ASP A 121 7.52 -7.66 8.99
C ASP A 121 6.55 -8.76 8.49
N VAL A 122 5.37 -8.83 9.09
CA VAL A 122 4.25 -9.65 8.60
C VAL A 122 3.09 -8.72 8.26
N SER A 123 3.19 -8.14 7.06
CA SER A 123 2.06 -7.59 6.33
C SER A 123 1.04 -8.71 6.09
N ALA A 124 -0.11 -8.60 6.77
CA ALA A 124 -1.31 -9.31 6.38
C ALA A 124 -1.89 -8.58 5.17
N ASP A 125 -1.94 -9.25 4.02
CA ASP A 125 -2.77 -8.81 2.92
C ASP A 125 -3.56 -10.00 2.37
N PHE A 126 -4.86 -9.96 2.66
CA PHE A 126 -5.86 -10.69 1.91
C PHE A 126 -6.28 -9.77 0.76
N ASN A 127 -5.82 -10.04 -0.47
CA ASN A 127 -6.78 -10.28 -1.54
C ASN A 127 -6.21 -11.04 -2.74
N GLU A 128 -7.08 -11.87 -3.25
CA GLU A 128 -7.00 -12.81 -4.35
C GLU A 128 -6.54 -12.17 -5.67
N SER A 129 -5.37 -12.59 -6.14
CA SER A 129 -5.10 -12.83 -7.56
C SER A 129 -3.83 -13.67 -7.65
N GLU A 130 -3.82 -14.63 -8.57
CA GLU A 130 -2.75 -15.62 -8.78
C GLU A 130 -1.35 -14.99 -8.97
N THR A 131 -0.68 -14.59 -7.90
CA THR A 131 0.76 -14.37 -7.93
C THR A 131 1.43 -15.67 -7.53
N LYS A 132 1.79 -16.46 -8.55
CA LYS A 132 2.86 -17.47 -8.46
C LYS A 132 3.95 -16.90 -7.58
N MET A 133 4.07 -17.46 -6.37
CA MET A 133 5.08 -17.09 -5.38
C MET A 133 6.40 -16.85 -6.11
N ARG A 134 6.89 -15.61 -6.05
CA ARG A 134 8.20 -15.25 -6.63
C ARG A 134 9.23 -16.07 -5.87
N THR A 135 9.58 -17.22 -6.43
CA THR A 135 10.68 -18.05 -5.93
C THR A 135 11.90 -17.15 -5.77
N PRO A 136 12.49 -17.07 -4.56
CA PRO A 136 13.73 -16.36 -4.35
C PRO A 136 14.76 -16.86 -5.37
N TRP A 137 15.48 -15.93 -6.00
CA TRP A 137 16.53 -16.29 -6.94
C TRP A 137 17.60 -17.10 -6.21
N LYS A 138 17.95 -18.28 -6.72
CA LYS A 138 19.08 -19.04 -6.19
C LYS A 138 20.37 -18.32 -6.56
N ASN A 139 21.37 -18.34 -5.68
CA ASN A 139 22.67 -17.69 -5.93
C ASN A 139 23.32 -18.16 -7.23
N GLU A 140 23.10 -19.41 -7.62
CA GLU A 140 23.57 -19.97 -8.89
C GLU A 140 22.91 -19.31 -10.11
N GLU A 141 21.60 -19.05 -10.05
CA GLU A 141 20.86 -18.38 -11.13
C GLU A 141 21.31 -16.93 -11.31
N ILE A 142 21.64 -16.26 -10.20
CA ILE A 142 22.17 -14.90 -10.20
C ILE A 142 23.55 -14.87 -10.85
N ARG A 143 24.41 -15.86 -10.53
CA ARG A 143 25.75 -15.97 -11.12
C ARG A 143 25.68 -16.19 -12.63
N MET A 144 24.80 -17.10 -13.08
CA MET A 144 24.58 -17.36 -14.50
C MET A 144 24.10 -16.10 -15.23
N VAL A 145 23.08 -15.40 -14.71
CA VAL A 145 22.59 -14.15 -15.35
C VAL A 145 23.68 -13.08 -15.41
N LYS A 146 24.49 -12.92 -14.35
CA LYS A 146 25.61 -11.96 -14.36
C LYS A 146 26.68 -12.31 -15.39
N GLU A 147 26.96 -13.59 -15.60
CA GLU A 147 27.94 -14.04 -16.60
C GLU A 147 27.42 -13.83 -18.03
N THR A 148 26.18 -14.24 -18.33
CA THR A 148 25.61 -14.12 -19.69
C THR A 148 25.41 -12.67 -20.14
N PHE A 149 25.12 -11.78 -19.19
CA PHE A 149 24.86 -10.36 -19.44
C PHE A 149 25.99 -9.42 -19.03
N ASN A 150 27.18 -9.92 -18.65
CA ASN A 150 28.32 -9.10 -18.22
C ASN A 150 28.70 -8.03 -19.26
N LYS A 151 28.71 -8.41 -20.55
CA LYS A 151 29.02 -7.50 -21.66
C LYS A 151 27.98 -6.38 -21.83
N GLU A 152 26.70 -6.68 -21.56
CA GLU A 152 25.59 -5.71 -21.69
C GLU A 152 25.43 -4.84 -20.44
N LEU A 153 25.76 -5.37 -19.26
CA LEU A 153 25.88 -4.60 -18.02
C LEU A 153 27.00 -3.55 -18.14
N LYS A 154 28.16 -3.91 -18.72
CA LYS A 154 29.26 -2.98 -18.98
C LYS A 154 28.90 -1.88 -19.97
N LEU A 155 28.05 -2.18 -20.95
CA LEU A 155 27.64 -1.23 -21.99
C LEU A 155 26.39 -0.40 -21.60
N LYS A 156 25.76 -0.68 -20.44
CA LYS A 156 24.50 -0.07 -19.96
C LYS A 156 23.31 -0.16 -20.95
N THR A 157 23.45 -0.88 -22.04
CA THR A 157 22.43 -1.02 -23.09
C THR A 157 21.62 -2.28 -22.87
N ILE A 158 20.76 -2.29 -21.84
CA ILE A 158 19.88 -3.44 -21.57
C ILE A 158 18.49 -3.13 -22.12
N MET A 159 18.20 -3.65 -23.32
CA MET A 159 16.86 -3.60 -23.92
C MET A 159 16.17 -4.96 -23.83
N LEU A 160 14.86 -4.95 -23.61
CA LEU A 160 14.05 -6.16 -23.43
C LEU A 160 14.11 -7.13 -24.63
N GLY A 161 14.36 -6.60 -25.84
CA GLY A 161 14.57 -7.40 -27.05
C GLY A 161 15.82 -8.28 -26.97
N ILE A 162 16.96 -7.68 -26.58
CA ILE A 162 18.24 -8.39 -26.45
C ILE A 162 18.16 -9.48 -25.38
N VAL A 163 17.52 -9.17 -24.24
CA VAL A 163 17.30 -10.16 -23.16
C VAL A 163 16.41 -11.32 -23.63
N ARG A 164 15.37 -11.05 -24.43
CA ARG A 164 14.50 -12.11 -24.97
C ARG A 164 15.25 -13.03 -25.91
N ASP A 165 16.07 -12.49 -26.80
CA ASP A 165 16.81 -13.28 -27.79
C ASP A 165 17.93 -14.09 -27.13
N LYS A 166 18.63 -13.50 -26.15
CA LYS A 166 19.70 -14.19 -25.40
C LYS A 166 19.17 -15.26 -24.45
N VAL A 167 17.99 -15.05 -23.84
CA VAL A 167 17.33 -16.08 -23.02
C VAL A 167 16.85 -17.26 -23.88
N LYS A 168 16.37 -17.00 -25.10
CA LYS A 168 16.01 -18.06 -26.06
C LYS A 168 17.23 -18.84 -26.58
N ASN A 169 18.34 -18.16 -26.82
CA ASN A 169 19.55 -18.77 -27.38
C ASN A 169 20.42 -19.50 -26.34
N SER A 170 20.26 -19.20 -25.05
CA SER A 170 21.09 -19.79 -23.99
C SER A 170 20.45 -21.05 -23.41
N LYS A 171 21.11 -22.20 -23.57
CA LYS A 171 20.68 -23.49 -22.97
C LYS A 171 20.48 -23.41 -21.45
N GLN A 172 21.20 -22.52 -20.77
CA GLN A 172 21.16 -22.33 -19.32
C GLN A 172 19.97 -21.48 -18.83
N LEU A 173 19.34 -20.68 -19.70
CA LEU A 173 18.24 -19.78 -19.35
C LEU A 173 16.90 -20.21 -19.97
N ASN A 174 16.85 -21.34 -20.68
CA ASN A 174 15.71 -21.80 -21.48
C ASN A 174 14.48 -22.27 -20.66
N GLY A 175 14.45 -22.00 -19.36
CA GLY A 175 13.30 -22.18 -18.48
C GLY A 175 12.92 -20.92 -17.68
N MET A 176 13.69 -19.82 -17.82
CA MET A 176 13.46 -18.58 -17.08
C MET A 176 12.64 -17.60 -17.93
N SER A 177 11.64 -16.97 -17.31
CA SER A 177 10.86 -15.95 -18.01
C SER A 177 11.75 -14.73 -18.35
N PRO A 178 11.86 -14.31 -19.61
CA PRO A 178 12.73 -13.20 -20.03
C PRO A 178 12.48 -11.89 -19.28
N ARG A 179 11.23 -11.64 -18.87
CA ARG A 179 10.86 -10.48 -18.03
C ARG A 179 11.52 -10.50 -16.65
N ARG A 180 11.61 -11.67 -15.99
CA ARG A 180 12.25 -11.79 -14.68
C ARG A 180 13.74 -11.46 -14.76
N VAL A 181 14.41 -11.93 -15.81
CA VAL A 181 15.83 -11.64 -16.07
C VAL A 181 16.03 -10.14 -16.31
N PHE A 182 15.17 -9.52 -17.13
CA PHE A 182 15.23 -8.08 -17.40
C PHE A 182 15.00 -7.23 -16.13
N ASP A 183 13.98 -7.54 -15.34
CA ASP A 183 13.69 -6.82 -14.10
C ASP A 183 14.83 -6.93 -13.09
N ARG A 184 15.54 -8.07 -13.05
CA ARG A 184 16.71 -8.26 -12.19
C ARG A 184 17.92 -7.47 -12.69
N LEU A 185 18.20 -7.51 -13.99
CA LEU A 185 19.28 -6.74 -14.60
C LEU A 185 19.08 -5.23 -14.39
N ARG A 186 17.82 -4.75 -14.46
CA ARG A 186 17.47 -3.36 -14.16
C ARG A 186 17.76 -2.97 -12.71
N LYS A 187 17.52 -3.87 -11.74
CA LYS A 187 17.88 -3.62 -10.33
C LYS A 187 19.39 -3.56 -10.11
N GLU A 188 20.17 -4.37 -10.82
CA GLU A 188 21.64 -4.34 -10.72
C GLU A 188 22.25 -3.14 -11.46
N LEU A 189 21.55 -2.52 -12.43
CA LEU A 189 22.02 -1.33 -13.15
C LEU A 189 21.82 -0.01 -12.36
N ILE A 190 20.95 -0.02 -11.34
CA ILE A 190 20.61 1.16 -10.51
C ILE A 190 21.54 1.24 -9.27
N LYS A 191 22.38 0.23 -9.04
CA LYS A 191 23.40 0.21 -7.98
C LYS A 191 24.72 0.77 -8.50
#